data_AF-A0A3Q8X3D6-F1
#
_entry.id   AF-A0A3Q8X3D6-F1
#
_cell.length_a   1.000
_cell.length_b   1.000
_cell.length_c   1.000
_cell.angle_alpha   90.00
_cell.angle_beta   90.00
_cell.angle_gamma   90.00
#
_symmetry.space_group_name_H-M   'P 1'
#
loop_
_entity.id
_entity.type
_entity.pdbx_description
1 polymer ?
#
loop_
_entity_poly.entity_id
_entity_poly.type
_entity_poly.pdbx_seq_one_letter_code
_entity_poly.pdbx_strand_id
1 'polypeptide(L)'
;MQPVPNHVKKIDFYLLFKDGFNEGQVIAVGKDERVEIKINSPKLDNMDMAIFKEILKCDDKKWSRGTLTCTFQASTLMNKLDINATVLNERLRKFLRVGLEVFTDQIDAEYNFFSLTTRYEGAIRTEYEIQVYNVEVIEKHFKDEIVNELKAYLPDFRVA
;
A
#
# COMPACT_ATOMS: atom_id res chain seq x y z
N MET A 1 28.51 -31.06 -26.61
CA MET A 1 27.36 -30.14 -26.55
C MET A 1 27.29 -29.59 -25.14
N GLN A 2 27.53 -28.29 -24.95
CA GLN A 2 27.29 -27.63 -23.67
C GLN A 2 25.78 -27.45 -23.49
N PRO A 3 25.22 -27.68 -22.30
CA PRO A 3 23.80 -27.43 -22.06
C PRO A 3 23.51 -25.94 -22.24
N VAL A 4 22.47 -25.63 -23.01
CA VAL A 4 21.92 -24.28 -23.15
C VAL A 4 21.54 -23.79 -21.74
N PRO A 5 21.88 -22.57 -21.33
CA PRO A 5 21.44 -22.04 -20.05
C PRO A 5 19.91 -22.10 -20.03
N ASN A 6 19.34 -22.84 -19.09
CA ASN A 6 17.92 -22.75 -18.78
C ASN A 6 17.64 -21.28 -18.49
N HIS A 7 17.01 -20.58 -19.44
CA HIS A 7 16.39 -19.29 -19.18
C HIS A 7 15.33 -19.57 -18.12
N VAL A 8 15.71 -19.41 -16.86
CA VAL A 8 14.77 -19.22 -15.76
C VAL A 8 13.94 -18.03 -16.21
N LYS A 9 12.69 -18.28 -16.63
CA LYS A 9 11.71 -17.22 -16.84
C LYS A 9 11.51 -16.62 -15.46
N LYS A 10 12.29 -15.58 -15.17
CA LYS A 10 12.09 -14.75 -13.98
C LYS A 10 10.64 -14.32 -14.02
N ILE A 11 9.92 -14.59 -12.93
CA ILE A 11 8.56 -14.09 -12.73
C ILE A 11 8.65 -12.58 -12.88
N ASP A 12 8.07 -12.03 -13.93
CA ASP A 12 7.87 -10.60 -14.04
C ASP A 12 6.65 -10.26 -13.18
N PHE A 13 6.89 -10.08 -11.89
CA PHE A 13 5.85 -9.74 -10.89
C PHE A 13 5.05 -8.51 -11.29
N TYR A 14 5.59 -7.63 -12.15
CA TYR A 14 4.84 -6.50 -12.72
C TYR A 14 3.64 -6.93 -13.57
N LEU A 15 3.66 -8.14 -14.16
CA LEU A 15 2.53 -8.66 -14.92
C LEU A 15 1.32 -8.97 -14.03
N LEU A 16 1.53 -9.36 -12.77
CA LEU A 16 0.44 -9.54 -11.80
C LEU A 16 -0.35 -8.25 -11.60
N PHE A 17 0.37 -7.13 -11.54
CA PHE A 17 -0.22 -5.80 -11.36
C PHE A 17 -0.89 -5.27 -12.65
N LYS A 18 -0.42 -5.69 -13.84
CA LYS A 18 -1.00 -5.29 -15.14
C LYS A 18 -2.27 -6.07 -15.53
N ASP A 19 -2.24 -7.39 -15.45
CA ASP A 19 -3.34 -8.23 -15.97
C ASP A 19 -4.53 -8.28 -15.01
N GLY A 20 -4.32 -7.94 -13.73
CA GLY A 20 -5.32 -8.01 -12.67
C GLY A 20 -5.51 -9.42 -12.14
N PHE A 21 -5.48 -9.56 -10.83
CA PHE A 21 -5.69 -10.82 -10.13
C PHE A 21 -6.98 -10.78 -9.30
N ASN A 22 -7.59 -11.91 -9.02
CA ASN A 22 -8.68 -12.01 -8.06
C ASN A 22 -8.14 -12.52 -6.72
N GLU A 23 -8.82 -12.20 -5.62
CA GLU A 23 -8.51 -12.76 -4.30
C GLU A 23 -8.55 -14.30 -4.35
N GLY A 24 -7.49 -14.95 -3.85
CA GLY A 24 -7.37 -16.41 -3.86
C GLY A 24 -7.12 -17.01 -5.25
N GLN A 25 -6.81 -16.17 -6.25
CA GLN A 25 -6.45 -16.66 -7.57
C GLN A 25 -5.11 -17.41 -7.51
N VAL A 26 -5.12 -18.62 -8.04
CA VAL A 26 -3.90 -19.39 -8.30
C VAL A 26 -3.52 -19.19 -9.76
N ILE A 27 -2.33 -18.63 -9.99
CA ILE A 27 -1.77 -18.36 -11.30
C ILE A 27 -0.66 -19.39 -11.53
N ALA A 28 -0.79 -20.18 -12.60
CA ALA A 28 0.28 -21.08 -13.02
C ALA A 28 1.35 -20.26 -13.73
N VAL A 29 2.58 -20.31 -13.21
CA VAL A 29 3.73 -19.63 -13.82
C VAL A 29 4.71 -20.69 -14.32
N GLY A 30 4.82 -20.82 -15.65
CA GLY A 30 5.63 -21.88 -16.25
C GLY A 30 4.94 -23.26 -16.18
N LYS A 31 5.72 -24.34 -16.10
CA LYS A 31 5.19 -25.72 -16.12
C LYS A 31 4.84 -26.25 -14.72
N ASP A 32 5.57 -25.82 -13.70
CA ASP A 32 5.60 -26.53 -12.40
C ASP A 32 5.42 -25.62 -11.18
N GLU A 33 5.14 -24.32 -11.36
CA GLU A 33 5.02 -23.37 -10.26
C GLU A 33 3.62 -22.77 -10.17
N ARG A 34 3.07 -22.78 -8.95
CA ARG A 34 1.80 -22.15 -8.61
C ARG A 34 2.05 -20.92 -7.75
N VAL A 35 1.37 -19.84 -8.10
CA VAL A 35 1.37 -18.59 -7.33
C VAL A 35 -0.02 -18.35 -6.81
N GLU A 36 -0.22 -18.32 -5.49
CA GLU A 36 -1.47 -17.91 -4.86
C GLU A 36 -1.31 -16.48 -4.33
N ILE A 37 -2.29 -15.61 -4.60
CA ILE A 37 -2.28 -14.24 -4.12
C ILE A 37 -3.42 -14.05 -3.13
N LYS A 38 -3.09 -13.65 -1.90
CA LYS A 38 -4.04 -13.20 -0.90
C LYS A 38 -3.95 -11.70 -0.73
N ILE A 39 -5.11 -11.07 -0.64
CA ILE A 39 -5.23 -9.66 -0.32
C ILE A 39 -5.29 -9.55 1.19
N ASN A 40 -4.35 -8.81 1.79
CA ASN A 40 -4.39 -8.50 3.21
C ASN A 40 -5.00 -7.10 3.37
N SER A 41 -6.20 -7.04 3.93
CA SER A 41 -6.86 -5.79 4.30
C SER A 41 -7.25 -5.84 5.79
N PRO A 42 -6.52 -5.15 6.68
CA PRO A 42 -6.86 -5.13 8.09
C PRO A 42 -8.19 -4.42 8.32
N LYS A 43 -8.97 -4.90 9.29
CA LYS A 43 -10.20 -4.22 9.70
C LYS A 43 -9.87 -2.82 10.24
N LEU A 44 -10.33 -1.80 9.54
CA LEU A 44 -10.24 -0.40 9.94
C LEU A 44 -11.54 0.03 10.63
N ASP A 45 -11.43 0.78 11.72
CA ASP A 45 -12.58 1.40 12.37
C ASP A 45 -12.71 2.90 11.99
N ASN A 46 -13.74 3.55 12.54
CA ASN A 46 -14.03 4.95 12.25
C ASN A 46 -12.85 5.89 12.57
N MET A 47 -12.05 5.58 13.61
CA MET A 47 -10.88 6.39 13.96
C MET A 47 -9.76 6.19 12.96
N ASP A 48 -9.53 4.94 12.52
CA ASP A 48 -8.57 4.64 11.44
C ASP A 48 -8.93 5.44 10.17
N MET A 49 -10.21 5.45 9.78
CA MET A 49 -10.68 6.18 8.61
C MET A 49 -10.61 7.71 8.79
N ALA A 50 -10.84 8.23 10.00
CA ALA A 50 -10.68 9.65 10.29
C ALA A 50 -9.21 10.10 10.17
N ILE A 51 -8.27 9.29 10.68
CA ILE A 51 -6.83 9.52 10.49
C ILE A 51 -6.48 9.53 9.01
N PHE A 52 -6.95 8.53 8.25
CA PHE A 52 -6.68 8.43 6.82
C PHE A 52 -7.19 9.65 6.04
N LYS A 53 -8.42 10.09 6.32
CA LYS A 53 -9.02 11.30 5.73
C LYS A 53 -8.19 12.55 5.98
N GLU A 54 -7.75 12.75 7.22
CA GLU A 54 -6.96 13.92 7.56
C GLU A 54 -5.55 13.88 6.94
N ILE A 55 -4.96 12.70 6.76
CA ILE A 55 -3.72 12.53 5.99
C ILE A 55 -3.92 12.95 4.52
N LEU A 56 -5.02 12.51 3.88
CA LEU A 56 -5.30 12.85 2.48
C LEU A 56 -5.62 14.34 2.25
N LYS A 57 -6.05 15.04 3.31
CA LYS A 57 -6.29 16.49 3.31
C LYS A 57 -5.04 17.32 3.59
N CYS A 58 -3.87 16.72 3.83
CA CYS A 58 -2.66 17.49 4.08
C CYS A 58 -2.30 18.38 2.88
N ASP A 59 -1.72 19.54 3.16
CA ASP A 59 -1.33 20.51 2.13
C ASP A 59 -0.07 20.06 1.37
N ASP A 60 0.85 19.36 2.05
CA ASP A 60 2.07 18.81 1.44
C ASP A 60 1.81 17.39 0.88
N LYS A 61 1.19 17.36 -0.31
CA LYS A 61 0.91 16.14 -1.05
C LYS A 61 1.50 16.18 -2.45
N LYS A 62 2.09 15.07 -2.88
CA LYS A 62 2.77 14.93 -4.17
C LYS A 62 2.33 13.64 -4.85
N TRP A 63 2.06 13.72 -6.15
CA TRP A 63 1.77 12.58 -6.99
C TRP A 63 2.90 12.37 -7.99
N SER A 64 3.47 11.17 -8.01
CA SER A 64 4.54 10.82 -8.95
C SER A 64 4.56 9.33 -9.22
N ARG A 65 4.59 8.94 -10.50
CA ARG A 65 4.76 7.53 -10.95
C ARG A 65 3.84 6.53 -10.22
N GLY A 66 2.54 6.85 -10.11
CA GLY A 66 1.56 5.97 -9.46
C GLY A 66 1.69 5.90 -7.92
N THR A 67 2.48 6.78 -7.32
CA THR A 67 2.67 6.90 -5.87
C THR A 67 2.13 8.24 -5.37
N LEU A 68 1.24 8.18 -4.39
CA LEU A 68 0.85 9.34 -3.57
C LEU A 68 1.80 9.46 -2.40
N THR A 69 2.38 10.62 -2.18
CA THR A 69 3.16 10.95 -0.98
C THR A 69 2.46 12.06 -0.22
N CYS A 70 2.15 11.84 1.05
CA CYS A 70 1.56 12.82 1.95
C CYS A 70 2.51 13.06 3.13
N THR A 71 2.90 14.32 3.34
CA THR A 71 3.71 14.72 4.50
C THR A 71 2.85 15.54 5.46
N PHE A 72 2.90 15.20 6.74
CA PHE A 72 2.09 15.87 7.75
C PHE A 72 2.78 15.94 9.11
N GLN A 73 2.45 16.99 9.84
CA GLN A 73 2.91 17.20 11.22
C GLN A 73 2.10 16.31 12.18
N ALA A 74 2.80 15.58 13.04
CA ALA A 74 2.19 14.66 14.00
C ALA A 74 1.19 15.39 14.93
N SER A 75 1.59 16.59 15.39
CA SER A 75 0.79 17.44 16.28
C SER A 75 -0.54 17.87 15.65
N THR A 76 -0.57 18.14 14.34
CA THR A 76 -1.78 18.54 13.63
C THR A 76 -2.85 17.45 13.68
N LEU A 77 -2.49 16.19 13.38
CA LEU A 77 -3.42 15.06 13.46
C LEU A 77 -3.87 14.79 14.89
N MET A 78 -2.91 14.76 15.83
CA MET A 78 -3.21 14.52 17.25
C MET A 78 -4.21 15.53 17.79
N ASN A 79 -4.00 16.83 17.51
CA ASN A 79 -4.89 17.89 17.97
C ASN A 79 -6.26 17.86 17.29
N LYS A 80 -6.32 17.57 15.98
CA LYS A 80 -7.58 17.52 15.24
C LYS A 80 -8.47 16.35 15.65
N LEU A 81 -7.87 15.21 15.97
CA LEU A 81 -8.59 13.98 16.26
C LEU A 81 -8.67 13.66 17.75
N ASP A 82 -8.13 14.52 18.60
CA ASP A 82 -8.04 14.34 20.06
C ASP A 82 -7.44 12.98 20.45
N ILE A 83 -6.27 12.67 19.86
CA ILE A 83 -5.53 11.43 20.11
C ILE A 83 -4.08 11.72 20.51
N ASN A 84 -3.50 10.83 21.32
CA ASN A 84 -2.09 10.90 21.69
C ASN A 84 -1.19 10.19 20.66
N ALA A 85 0.13 10.39 20.80
CA ALA A 85 1.12 9.85 19.88
C ALA A 85 1.14 8.32 19.84
N THR A 86 0.89 7.64 20.97
CA THR A 86 0.84 6.17 21.02
C THR A 86 -0.30 5.65 20.16
N VAL A 87 -1.50 6.20 20.36
CA VAL A 87 -2.69 5.85 19.58
C VAL A 87 -2.45 6.13 18.10
N LEU A 88 -1.95 7.31 17.74
CA LEU A 88 -1.64 7.64 16.35
C LEU A 88 -0.67 6.62 15.73
N ASN A 89 0.42 6.26 16.41
CA ASN A 89 1.39 5.29 15.90
C ASN A 89 0.81 3.88 15.72
N GLU A 90 0.02 3.39 16.67
CA GLU A 90 -0.64 2.08 16.57
C GLU A 90 -1.61 2.03 15.39
N ARG A 91 -2.37 3.10 15.20
CA ARG A 91 -3.35 3.25 14.11
C ARG A 91 -2.65 3.34 12.75
N LEU A 92 -1.58 4.15 12.65
CA LEU A 92 -0.78 4.28 11.43
C LEU A 92 -0.16 2.95 10.97
N ARG A 93 0.29 2.11 11.91
CA ARG A 93 0.84 0.78 11.60
C ARG A 93 -0.16 -0.17 10.97
N LYS A 94 -1.47 0.04 11.15
CA LYS A 94 -2.48 -0.79 10.49
C LYS A 94 -2.42 -0.62 8.97
N PHE A 95 -2.23 0.60 8.47
CA PHE A 95 -2.15 0.84 7.02
C PHE A 95 -0.99 0.09 6.36
N LEU A 96 0.10 -0.13 7.09
CA LEU A 96 1.26 -0.90 6.60
C LEU A 96 0.94 -2.38 6.32
N ARG A 97 -0.20 -2.89 6.82
CA ARG A 97 -0.66 -4.26 6.55
C ARG A 97 -1.59 -4.36 5.34
N VAL A 98 -1.94 -3.23 4.73
CA VAL A 98 -2.72 -3.22 3.49
C VAL A 98 -1.76 -3.61 2.36
N GLY A 99 -1.95 -4.80 1.81
CA GLY A 99 -0.93 -5.41 0.97
C GLY A 99 -1.38 -6.70 0.30
N LEU A 100 -0.42 -7.35 -0.34
CA LEU A 100 -0.57 -8.69 -0.91
C LEU A 100 0.37 -9.65 -0.19
N GLU A 101 -0.12 -10.85 0.05
CA GLU A 101 0.69 -12.01 0.39
C GLU A 101 0.70 -12.92 -0.83
N VAL A 102 1.90 -13.24 -1.31
CA VAL A 102 2.12 -14.07 -2.49
C VAL A 102 2.78 -15.35 -2.05
N PHE A 103 2.09 -16.46 -2.20
CA PHE A 103 2.59 -17.79 -1.86
C PHE A 103 3.05 -18.49 -3.13
N THR A 104 4.24 -19.06 -3.09
CA THR A 104 4.78 -19.86 -4.21
C THR A 104 5.30 -21.19 -3.69
N ASP A 105 5.58 -22.13 -4.58
CA ASP A 105 6.15 -23.42 -4.19
C ASP A 105 7.58 -23.30 -3.62
N GLN A 106 8.24 -22.14 -3.76
CA GLN A 106 9.64 -21.93 -3.33
C GLN A 106 9.78 -20.89 -2.22
N ILE A 107 9.19 -19.71 -2.38
CA ILE A 107 9.37 -18.56 -1.49
C ILE A 107 8.08 -17.73 -1.43
N ASP A 108 7.63 -17.44 -0.21
CA ASP A 108 6.54 -16.51 0.03
C ASP A 108 7.05 -15.05 0.04
N ALA A 109 6.24 -14.12 -0.45
CA ALA A 109 6.56 -12.70 -0.49
C ALA A 109 5.40 -11.83 0.02
N GLU A 110 5.73 -10.79 0.77
CA GLU A 110 4.78 -9.77 1.24
C GLU A 110 5.02 -8.46 0.50
N TYR A 111 3.93 -7.83 0.04
CA TYR A 111 3.96 -6.54 -0.64
C TYR A 111 3.01 -5.56 0.03
N ASN A 112 3.56 -4.54 0.69
CA ASN A 112 2.75 -3.51 1.35
C ASN A 112 2.51 -2.33 0.39
N PHE A 113 1.26 -1.89 0.29
CA PHE A 113 0.91 -0.72 -0.53
C PHE A 113 1.16 0.60 0.19
N PHE A 114 1.44 0.57 1.48
CA PHE A 114 1.73 1.75 2.28
C PHE A 114 3.13 1.66 2.86
N SER A 115 3.86 2.78 2.85
CA SER A 115 5.03 2.97 3.71
C SER A 115 4.84 4.18 4.61
N LEU A 116 5.53 4.15 5.75
CA LEU A 116 5.52 5.20 6.74
C LEU A 116 6.97 5.55 7.09
N THR A 117 7.37 6.77 6.76
CA THR A 117 8.64 7.35 7.21
C THR A 117 8.34 8.36 8.31
N THR A 118 9.15 8.37 9.36
CA THR A 118 9.04 9.35 10.45
C THR A 118 10.28 10.25 10.43
N ARG A 119 10.08 11.56 10.46
CA ARG A 119 11.15 12.52 10.65
C ARG A 119 11.21 12.96 12.11
N TYR A 120 12.43 13.19 12.57
CA TYR A 120 12.72 13.52 13.95
C TYR A 120 13.47 14.85 14.02
N GLU A 121 13.13 15.67 15.00
CA GLU A 121 13.96 16.78 15.46
C GLU A 121 14.45 16.44 16.86
N GLY A 122 15.73 16.08 16.97
CA GLY A 122 16.27 15.49 18.20
C GLY A 122 15.61 14.15 18.52
N ALA A 123 15.01 14.05 19.71
CA ALA A 123 14.28 12.85 20.15
C ALA A 123 12.76 12.92 19.86
N ILE A 124 12.27 14.01 19.26
CA ILE A 124 10.85 14.27 19.07
C ILE A 124 10.47 13.89 17.64
N ARG A 125 9.42 13.07 17.50
CA ARG A 125 8.77 12.81 16.21
C ARG A 125 7.98 14.04 15.80
N THR A 126 8.40 14.70 14.72
CA THR A 126 7.79 15.95 14.26
C THR A 126 6.87 15.70 13.08
N GLU A 127 7.32 14.92 12.10
CA GLU A 127 6.58 14.66 10.87
C GLU A 127 6.48 13.18 10.54
N TYR A 128 5.42 12.86 9.83
CA TYR A 128 5.28 11.60 9.14
C TYR A 128 5.13 11.86 7.65
N GLU A 129 5.72 10.97 6.86
CA GLU A 129 5.53 10.87 5.44
C GLU A 129 4.92 9.50 5.15
N ILE A 130 3.73 9.49 4.55
CA ILE A 130 3.07 8.27 4.11
C ILE A 130 3.13 8.22 2.60
N GLN A 131 3.58 7.09 2.07
CA GLN A 131 3.52 6.81 0.64
C GLN A 131 2.50 5.71 0.38
N VAL A 132 1.66 5.91 -0.63
CA VAL A 132 0.68 4.93 -1.12
C VAL A 132 1.11 4.53 -2.53
N TYR A 133 1.59 3.30 -2.69
CA TYR A 133 2.10 2.76 -3.94
C TYR A 133 1.01 2.07 -4.74
N ASN A 134 1.19 2.06 -6.07
CA ASN A 134 0.36 1.29 -6.99
C ASN A 134 -1.15 1.49 -6.73
N VAL A 135 -1.56 2.74 -6.57
CA VAL A 135 -2.94 3.08 -6.18
C VAL A 135 -3.98 2.44 -7.11
N GLU A 136 -3.66 2.32 -8.41
CA GLU A 136 -4.50 1.60 -9.39
C GLU A 136 -4.79 0.13 -9.01
N VAL A 137 -3.84 -0.54 -8.38
CA VAL A 137 -3.99 -1.92 -7.89
C VAL A 137 -4.88 -1.92 -6.65
N ILE A 138 -4.68 -0.96 -5.74
CA ILE A 138 -5.54 -0.80 -4.57
C ILE A 138 -6.99 -0.59 -5.01
N GLU A 139 -7.23 0.31 -5.97
CA GLU A 139 -8.57 0.60 -6.49
C GLU A 139 -9.25 -0.59 -7.15
N LYS A 140 -8.49 -1.41 -7.87
CA LYS A 140 -9.02 -2.56 -8.62
C LYS A 140 -9.36 -3.74 -7.71
N HIS A 141 -8.59 -3.93 -6.65
CA HIS A 141 -8.60 -5.18 -5.87
C HIS A 141 -9.12 -5.03 -4.44
N PHE A 142 -9.12 -3.82 -3.87
CA PHE A 142 -9.68 -3.56 -2.54
C PHE A 142 -11.07 -2.95 -2.70
N LYS A 143 -12.05 -3.47 -1.95
CA LYS A 143 -13.45 -3.00 -2.00
C LYS A 143 -13.80 -2.08 -0.83
N ASP A 144 -12.78 -1.61 -0.12
CA ASP A 144 -12.94 -1.04 1.21
C ASP A 144 -12.99 0.49 1.16
N GLU A 145 -13.40 1.09 2.26
CA GLU A 145 -13.60 2.54 2.41
C GLU A 145 -12.34 3.36 2.04
N ILE A 146 -11.14 2.77 2.18
CA ILE A 146 -9.86 3.35 1.73
C ILE A 146 -9.90 3.76 0.25
N VAL A 147 -10.45 2.92 -0.62
CA VAL A 147 -10.50 3.19 -2.08
C VAL A 147 -11.41 4.36 -2.39
N ASN A 148 -12.55 4.46 -1.70
CA ASN A 148 -13.48 5.57 -1.88
C ASN A 148 -12.84 6.89 -1.46
N GLU A 149 -12.09 6.89 -0.35
CA GLU A 149 -11.36 8.07 0.10
C GLU A 149 -10.23 8.43 -0.87
N LEU A 150 -9.41 7.47 -1.31
CA LEU A 150 -8.36 7.72 -2.31
C LEU A 150 -8.93 8.37 -3.58
N LYS A 151 -10.04 7.85 -4.11
CA LYS A 151 -10.72 8.42 -5.29
C LYS A 151 -11.22 9.84 -5.09
N ALA A 152 -11.62 10.20 -3.87
CA ALA A 152 -12.13 11.54 -3.57
C ALA A 152 -11.02 12.61 -3.53
N TYR A 153 -9.77 12.21 -3.22
CA TYR A 153 -8.64 13.14 -3.04
C TYR A 153 -7.59 13.09 -4.14
N LEU A 154 -7.70 12.13 -5.06
CA LEU A 154 -6.85 12.03 -6.23
C LEU A 154 -7.52 12.74 -7.42
N PRO A 155 -6.87 13.75 -8.04
CA PRO A 155 -7.44 14.46 -9.18
C PRO A 155 -7.76 13.45 -10.30
N ASP A 156 -8.91 13.63 -10.95
CA ASP A 156 -9.47 12.75 -11.98
C ASP A 156 -8.42 11.90 -12.71
N PHE A 157 -8.39 10.60 -12.39
CA PHE A 157 -7.58 9.54 -13.01
C PHE A 157 -7.84 9.32 -14.52
N ARG A 158 -8.49 10.27 -15.22
CA ARG A 158 -9.00 10.08 -16.59
C ARG A 158 -8.11 10.62 -17.69
N VAL A 159 -6.94 11.18 -17.40
CA VAL A 159 -6.03 11.68 -18.45
C VAL A 159 -4.57 11.36 -18.12
N ALA A 160 -4.16 10.14 -18.44
CA ALA A 160 -2.82 9.82 -18.96
C ALA A 160 -2.85 8.48 -19.69
#